data_AF-A0A956P6B5-F1
#
_entry.id   AF-A0A956P6B5-F1
#
_cell.length_a   1.000
_cell.length_b   1.000
_cell.length_c   1.000
_cell.angle_alpha   90.00
_cell.angle_beta   90.00
_cell.angle_gamma   90.00
#
_symmetry.space_group_name_H-M   'P 1'
#
loop_
_entity.id
_entity.type
_entity.pdbx_description
1 polymer ?
#
loop_
_entity_poly.entity_id
_entity_poly.type
_entity_poly.pdbx_seq_one_letter_code
_entity_poly.pdbx_strand_id
1 'polypeptide(L)' 'MDFEYSEKVQRLRAEVEAFMAEHIYPNEERVLHQIAEGDRWRPIPLIEALKAKAKAQGLWNLFL' A
#
# COMPACT_ATOMS: atom_id res chain seq x y z
N MET A 1 8.67 6.18 31.92
CA MET A 1 8.69 6.71 30.55
C MET A 1 7.61 5.99 29.79
N ASP A 2 6.71 6.75 29.18
CA ASP A 2 5.70 6.18 28.30
C ASP A 2 6.33 6.09 26.89
N PHE A 3 6.54 4.87 26.41
CA PHE A 3 7.20 4.60 25.12
C PHE A 3 6.19 4.30 24.01
N GLU A 4 4.91 4.47 24.31
CA GLU A 4 3.85 4.19 23.34
C GLU A 4 3.80 5.24 22.23
N TYR A 5 3.38 4.77 21.06
CA TYR A 5 3.07 5.64 19.94
C TYR A 5 1.86 6.50 20.27
N SER A 6 1.83 7.74 19.76
CA SER A 6 0.65 8.60 19.86
C SER A 6 -0.57 7.93 19.21
N GLU A 7 -1.78 8.27 19.68
CA GLU A 7 -3.04 7.77 19.12
C GLU A 7 -3.11 7.95 17.60
N LYS A 8 -2.58 9.07 17.08
CA LYS A 8 -2.47 9.34 15.65
C LYS A 8 -1.65 8.27 14.92
N VAL A 9 -0.50 7.90 15.47
CA VAL A 9 0.39 6.88 14.87
C VAL A 9 -0.24 5.50 14.99
N GLN A 10 -0.84 5.17 16.12
CA GLN A 10 -1.53 3.89 16.31
C GLN A 10 -2.66 3.72 15.28
N ARG A 11 -3.47 4.76 15.08
CA ARG A 11 -4.52 4.78 14.06
C ARG A 11 -3.95 4.62 12.64
N LEU A 12 -2.92 5.39 12.29
CA LEU A 12 -2.30 5.30 10.96
C LEU A 12 -1.74 3.90 10.68
N ARG A 13 -1.12 3.27 11.69
CA ARG A 13 -0.62 1.90 11.57
C ARG A 13 -1.75 0.91 11.28
N ALA A 14 -2.86 1.00 12.00
CA ALA A 14 -4.01 0.14 11.78
C ALA A 14 -4.62 0.33 10.37
N GLU A 15 -4.71 1.57 9.89
CA GLU A 15 -5.20 1.88 8.54
C GLU A 15 -4.26 1.30 7.45
N VAL A 16 -2.94 1.40 7.64
CA VAL A 16 -1.95 0.81 6.73
C VAL A 16 -2.01 -0.73 6.76
N GLU A 17 -2.06 -1.34 7.95
CA GLU A 17 -2.14 -2.80 8.09
C GLU A 17 -3.41 -3.36 7.43
N ALA A 18 -4.54 -2.70 7.61
CA ALA A 18 -5.79 -3.07 6.93
C ALA A 18 -5.67 -2.96 5.40
N PHE A 19 -5.12 -1.85 4.90
CA PHE A 19 -4.92 -1.66 3.46
C PHE A 19 -3.98 -2.72 2.86
N MET A 20 -2.91 -3.09 3.56
CA MET A 20 -1.99 -4.14 3.14
C MET A 20 -2.70 -5.49 3.03
N ALA A 21 -3.48 -5.86 4.05
CA ALA A 21 -4.25 -7.10 4.09
C ALA A 21 -5.33 -7.20 3.01
N GLU A 22 -6.08 -6.11 2.78
CA GLU A 22 -7.19 -6.10 1.82
C GLU A 22 -6.75 -5.96 0.37
N HIS A 23 -5.64 -5.29 0.10
CA HIS A 23 -5.32 -4.82 -1.25
C HIS A 23 -3.92 -5.20 -1.73
N ILE A 24 -2.92 -5.30 -0.86
CA ILE A 24 -1.54 -5.56 -1.29
C ILE A 24 -1.24 -7.05 -1.30
N TYR A 25 -1.32 -7.74 -0.15
CA TYR A 25 -0.97 -9.16 -0.05
C TYR A 25 -1.76 -10.07 -1.00
N PRO A 26 -3.08 -9.89 -1.22
CA PRO A 26 -3.82 -10.71 -2.17
C PRO A 26 -3.39 -10.53 -3.63
N ASN A 27 -2.68 -9.44 -3.96
CA ASN A 27 -2.27 -9.11 -5.32
C ASN A 27 -0.78 -9.37 -5.58
N GLU A 28 0.00 -9.78 -4.57
CA GLU A 28 1.46 -9.90 -4.67
C GLU A 28 1.89 -10.87 -5.77
N GLU A 29 1.36 -12.09 -5.77
CA GLU A 29 1.66 -13.10 -6.79
C GLU A 29 1.30 -12.61 -8.20
N ARG A 30 0.14 -11.96 -8.34
CA ARG A 30 -0.31 -11.41 -9.63
C ARG A 30 0.61 -10.30 -10.12
N VAL A 31 1.08 -9.43 -9.23
CA VAL A 31 2.05 -8.40 -9.56
C VAL A 31 3.36 -9.02 -10.00
N LEU A 32 3.88 -10.01 -9.27
CA LEU A 32 5.12 -10.70 -9.61
C LEU A 32 5.06 -11.35 -11.00
N HIS A 33 3.93 -12.00 -11.32
CA HIS A 33 3.70 -12.56 -12.65
C HIS A 33 3.68 -11.49 -13.74
N GLN A 34 2.99 -10.37 -13.52
CA GLN A 34 2.93 -9.25 -14.46
C GLN A 34 4.29 -8.57 -14.66
N ILE A 35 5.15 -8.53 -13.63
CA ILE A 35 6.53 -8.05 -13.74
C ILE A 35 7.39 -9.01 -14.57
N ALA A 36 7.19 -10.33 -14.41
CA ALA A 36 7.97 -11.34 -15.12
C ALA A 36 7.66 -11.38 -16.62
N GLU A 37 6.39 -11.22 -16.99
CA GLU A 37 5.93 -11.30 -18.39
C GLU A 37 5.87 -9.95 -19.09
N GLY A 38 5.71 -8.86 -18.33
CA GLY A 38 5.44 -7.52 -18.86
C GLY A 38 6.68 -6.73 -19.26
N ASP A 39 6.43 -5.58 -19.88
CA ASP A 39 7.46 -4.56 -20.13
C ASP A 39 7.84 -3.89 -18.81
N ARG A 40 9.08 -4.12 -18.37
CA ARG A 40 9.64 -3.59 -17.12
C ARG A 40 9.60 -2.06 -17.02
N TRP A 41 9.49 -1.36 -18.15
CA TRP A 41 9.46 0.10 -18.22
C TRP A 41 8.05 0.69 -18.25
N ARG A 42 7.01 -0.16 -18.18
CA ARG A 42 5.62 0.30 -18.15
C ARG A 42 4.99 0.13 -16.77
N PRO A 43 4.13 1.07 -16.36
CA PRO A 43 3.38 0.93 -15.13
C PRO A 43 2.39 -0.23 -15.25
N ILE A 44 2.28 -1.02 -14.18
CA ILE A 44 1.31 -2.09 -14.08
C ILE A 44 -0.06 -1.45 -13.76
N PRO A 45 -1.11 -1.65 -14.58
CA PRO A 45 -2.42 -1.01 -14.36
C PRO A 45 -3.01 -1.30 -12.99
N LEU A 46 -2.74 -2.49 -12.45
CA LEU A 46 -3.13 -2.86 -11.09
C LEU A 46 -2.48 -1.96 -10.04
N ILE A 47 -1.16 -1.74 -10.13
CA ILE A 47 -0.43 -0.90 -9.18
C ILE A 47 -0.98 0.53 -9.23
N GLU A 48 -1.29 1.06 -10.42
CA GLU A 48 -1.90 2.39 -10.55
C GLU A 48 -3.29 2.47 -9.90
N ALA A 49 -4.13 1.44 -10.07
CA ALA A 49 -5.42 1.36 -9.38
C ALA A 49 -5.26 1.30 -7.85
N LEU A 50 -4.26 0.57 -7.35
CA LEU A 50 -3.95 0.48 -5.92
C LEU A 50 -3.44 1.81 -5.35
N LYS A 51 -2.58 2.53 -6.08
CA LYS A 51 -2.12 3.88 -5.71
C LYS A 51 -3.29 4.86 -5.60
N ALA A 52 -4.22 4.83 -6.55
CA ALA A 52 -5.42 5.67 -6.50
C ALA A 52 -6.26 5.40 -5.24
N LYS A 53 -6.42 4.13 -4.85
CA LYS A 53 -7.10 3.74 -3.61
C LYS A 53 -6.37 4.23 -2.36
N ALA A 54 -5.04 4.05 -2.29
CA ALA A 54 -4.23 4.54 -1.17
C ALA A 54 -4.38 6.06 -0.99
N LYS A 55 -4.33 6.80 -2.10
CA LYS A 55 -4.54 8.26 -2.10
C LYS A 55 -5.94 8.66 -1.63
N ALA A 56 -6.98 7.94 -2.05
CA ALA A 56 -8.35 8.19 -1.62
C ALA A 56 -8.55 7.94 -0.11
N GLN A 57 -7.79 7.01 0.48
CA GLN A 57 -7.81 6.71 1.92
C GLN A 57 -6.85 7.58 2.75
N GLY A 58 -6.14 8.54 2.13
CA GLY A 58 -5.17 9.39 2.83
C GLY A 58 -3.85 8.69 3.18
N LEU A 59 -3.64 7.46 2.71
CA LEU A 59 -2.41 6.66 2.91
C LEU A 59 -1.35 7.00 1.85
N TRP A 60 -1.10 8.29 1.63
CA TRP A 60 -0.20 8.79 0.59
C TRP A 60 0.84 9.73 1.17
N ASN A 61 2.07 9.66 0.66
CA ASN A 61 3.18 10.53 1.09
C ASN A 61 3.47 10.47 2.61
N LEU A 62 3.40 9.28 3.22
CA LEU A 62 3.58 9.09 4.67
C LEU A 62 5.04 9.25 5.17
N PHE A 63 6.00 9.54 4.27
CA PHE A 63 7.44 9.64 4.58
C PHE A 63 7.96 11.09 4.66
N LEU A 64 7.06 12.08 4.65
CA LEU A 64 7.38 13.51 4.75
C LEU A 64 7.64 13.98 6.18
#